data_AF-A0A2E2VKA3-F1
#
_entry.id   AF-A0A2E2VKA3-F1
#
_cell.length_a   1.000
_cell.length_b   1.000
_cell.length_c   1.000
_cell.angle_alpha   90.00
_cell.angle_beta   90.00
_cell.angle_gamma   90.00
#
_symmetry.space_group_name_H-M   'P 1'
#
loop_
_entity.id
_entity.type
_entity.pdbx_description
1 polymer ?
#
loop_
_entity_poly.entity_id
_entity_poly.type
_entity_poly.pdbx_seq_one_letter_code
_entity_poly.pdbx_strand_id
1 'polypeptide(L)'
;MGMINFYEGAEATQHYIGKLSSTLSQTYDLSRAGAPIGDGEALSCTLLEVEPGTKIKLFNSASPSQGEGCTEITIKAFVENRCVPYFNVDASDDEVEVQVHKGSGEPGRVSRIEVQSA
;
A
#
# COMPACT_ATOMS: atom_id res chain seq x y z
N MET A 1 -13.60 4.12 11.06
CA MET A 1 -12.40 3.31 11.41
C MET A 1 -11.59 3.19 10.14
N GLY A 2 -10.34 3.64 10.14
CA GLY A 2 -9.58 3.79 8.89
C GLY A 2 -9.26 2.47 8.20
N MET A 3 -9.43 2.44 6.88
CA MET A 3 -9.33 1.24 6.04
C MET A 3 -8.53 1.50 4.76
N ILE A 4 -7.83 0.46 4.32
CA ILE A 4 -7.12 0.44 3.04
C ILE A 4 -7.70 -0.72 2.23
N ASN A 5 -8.37 -0.44 1.10
CA ASN A 5 -8.91 -1.47 0.21
C ASN A 5 -8.00 -1.64 -1.00
N PHE A 6 -7.67 -2.88 -1.36
CA PHE A 6 -6.77 -3.19 -2.47
C PHE A 6 -7.52 -3.73 -3.68
N TYR A 7 -6.97 -3.46 -4.87
CA TYR A 7 -7.56 -3.83 -6.15
C TYR A 7 -6.50 -4.41 -7.09
N GLU A 8 -6.91 -5.37 -7.91
CA GLU A 8 -6.09 -5.96 -8.99
C GLU A 8 -5.89 -4.99 -10.16
N GLY A 9 -6.82 -4.06 -10.37
CA GLY A 9 -6.71 -3.05 -11.42
C GLY A 9 -5.99 -1.79 -10.94
N ALA A 10 -5.48 -1.02 -11.89
CA ALA A 10 -5.08 0.36 -11.64
C ALA A 10 -6.30 1.25 -11.28
N GLU A 11 -6.07 2.42 -10.69
CA GLU A 11 -7.10 3.44 -10.42
C GLU A 11 -8.30 2.93 -9.57
N ALA A 12 -8.06 1.95 -8.69
CA ALA A 12 -9.09 1.23 -7.94
C ALA A 12 -10.20 0.64 -8.84
N THR A 13 -9.84 0.28 -10.07
CA THR A 13 -10.73 -0.42 -11.01
C THR A 13 -10.59 -1.93 -10.86
N GLN A 14 -11.46 -2.67 -11.56
CA GLN A 14 -11.50 -4.14 -11.55
C GLN A 14 -11.81 -4.73 -10.16
N HIS A 15 -11.30 -5.94 -9.88
CA HIS A 15 -11.72 -6.75 -8.74
C HIS A 15 -11.09 -6.23 -7.44
N TYR A 16 -11.93 -6.05 -6.42
CA TYR A 16 -11.52 -5.84 -5.05
C TYR A 16 -10.97 -7.16 -4.48
N ILE A 17 -9.76 -7.13 -3.94
CA ILE A 17 -9.06 -8.35 -3.48
C ILE A 17 -8.92 -8.46 -1.96
N GLY A 18 -9.15 -7.37 -1.23
CA GLY A 18 -9.12 -7.40 0.22
C GLY A 18 -8.86 -6.04 0.84
N LYS A 19 -8.77 -6.02 2.17
CA LYS A 19 -8.66 -4.79 2.94
C LYS A 19 -7.84 -4.97 4.20
N LEU A 20 -7.22 -3.88 4.63
CA LEU A 20 -6.46 -3.76 5.87
C LEU A 20 -7.00 -2.64 6.73
N SER A 21 -6.82 -2.75 8.05
CA SER A 21 -7.06 -1.64 8.96
C SER A 21 -5.85 -0.70 8.96
N SER A 22 -6.07 0.61 8.85
CA SER A 22 -4.99 1.60 9.04
C SER A 22 -4.78 1.97 10.51
N THR A 23 -5.68 1.55 11.41
CA THR A 23 -5.64 1.90 12.83
C THR A 23 -4.67 1.09 13.67
N LEU A 24 -4.09 0.03 13.11
CA LEU A 24 -3.16 -0.86 13.80
C LEU A 24 -1.88 -0.96 12.99
N SER A 25 -0.74 -0.80 13.67
CA SER A 25 0.56 -1.08 13.08
C SER A 25 0.73 -2.58 12.89
N GLN A 26 0.86 -3.05 11.64
CA GLN A 26 0.94 -4.47 11.30
C GLN A 26 1.81 -4.72 10.06
N THR A 27 2.31 -5.95 9.95
CA THR A 27 3.11 -6.41 8.82
C THR A 27 2.52 -7.69 8.27
N TYR A 28 2.37 -7.76 6.95
CA TYR A 28 1.82 -8.90 6.24
C TYR A 28 2.83 -9.40 5.20
N ASP A 29 3.24 -10.65 5.37
CA ASP A 29 3.93 -11.43 4.33
C ASP A 29 2.86 -12.11 3.48
N LEU A 30 2.70 -11.67 2.23
CA LEU A 30 1.62 -12.13 1.34
C LEU A 30 1.88 -13.51 0.77
N SER A 31 3.08 -14.05 0.93
CA SER A 31 3.40 -15.44 0.53
C SER A 31 2.80 -16.48 1.49
N ARG A 32 2.30 -16.05 2.66
CA ARG A 32 1.77 -16.93 3.70
C ARG A 32 0.28 -17.20 3.52
N ALA A 33 -0.12 -18.44 3.84
CA ALA A 33 -1.52 -18.80 3.93
C ALA A 33 -2.24 -17.93 4.98
N GLY A 34 -3.40 -17.38 4.59
CA GLY A 34 -4.17 -16.45 5.43
C GLY A 34 -3.75 -14.99 5.30
N ALA A 35 -2.89 -14.65 4.34
CA ALA A 35 -2.63 -13.27 3.96
C ALA A 35 -3.95 -12.54 3.59
N PRO A 36 -4.05 -11.24 3.89
CA PRO A 36 -5.28 -10.47 3.69
C PRO A 36 -5.61 -10.19 2.22
N ILE A 37 -4.61 -10.32 1.34
CA ILE A 37 -4.69 -10.23 -0.13
C ILE A 37 -3.66 -11.22 -0.74
N GLY A 38 -3.79 -11.56 -2.02
CA GLY A 38 -2.84 -12.44 -2.70
C GLY A 38 -1.51 -11.77 -3.04
N ASP A 39 -0.46 -12.59 -3.13
CA ASP A 39 0.89 -12.16 -3.48
C ASP A 39 0.99 -11.68 -4.94
N GLY A 40 1.37 -10.43 -5.13
CA GLY A 40 1.58 -9.81 -6.44
C GLY A 40 0.30 -9.37 -7.16
N GLU A 41 -0.86 -9.46 -6.50
CA GLU A 41 -2.15 -9.13 -7.12
C GLU A 41 -2.46 -7.63 -7.08
N ALA A 42 -2.05 -6.92 -6.03
CA ALA A 42 -2.47 -5.54 -5.81
C ALA A 42 -1.72 -4.53 -6.70
N LEU A 43 -2.47 -3.71 -7.46
CA LEU A 43 -1.92 -2.62 -8.29
C LEU A 43 -2.32 -1.23 -7.80
N SER A 44 -3.42 -1.11 -7.07
CA SER A 44 -3.93 0.16 -6.54
C SER A 44 -4.69 -0.04 -5.23
N CYS A 45 -4.98 1.06 -4.52
CA CYS A 45 -5.82 1.02 -3.34
C CYS A 45 -6.73 2.26 -3.19
N THR A 46 -7.75 2.13 -2.34
CA THR A 46 -8.46 3.28 -1.78
C THR A 46 -8.19 3.39 -0.29
N LEU A 47 -7.98 4.62 0.16
CA LEU A 47 -7.83 5.02 1.55
C LEU A 47 -9.17 5.60 2.02
N LEU A 48 -9.73 5.05 3.10
CA LEU A 48 -11.00 5.49 3.69
C LEU A 48 -10.81 5.84 5.16
N GLU A 49 -11.19 7.06 5.55
CA GLU A 49 -11.07 7.57 6.93
C GLU A 49 -9.67 7.35 7.55
N VAL A 50 -8.60 7.63 6.81
CA VAL A 50 -7.22 7.36 7.25
C VAL A 50 -6.62 8.61 7.90
N GLU A 51 -6.08 8.43 9.11
CA GLU A 51 -5.51 9.51 9.92
C GLU A 51 -4.12 9.97 9.41
N PRO A 52 -3.81 11.27 9.51
CA PRO A 52 -2.50 11.81 9.17
C PRO A 52 -1.40 11.21 10.05
N GLY A 53 -0.22 11.01 9.47
CA GLY A 53 0.90 10.32 10.11
C GLY A 53 0.95 8.81 9.84
N THR A 54 -0.13 8.22 9.32
CA THR A 54 -0.13 6.83 8.86
C THR A 54 0.86 6.65 7.70
N LYS A 55 1.64 5.57 7.72
CA LYS A 55 2.54 5.17 6.64
C LYS A 55 2.25 3.75 6.18
N ILE A 56 2.21 3.54 4.88
CA ILE A 56 1.98 2.24 4.27
C ILE A 56 3.15 1.95 3.32
N LYS A 57 3.93 0.91 3.61
CA LYS A 57 5.02 0.46 2.74
C LYS A 57 4.62 -0.80 2.02
N LEU A 58 4.84 -0.80 0.72
CA LEU A 58 4.57 -1.91 -0.18
C LEU A 58 5.91 -2.40 -0.75
N PHE A 59 6.24 -3.66 -0.47
CA PHE A 59 7.47 -4.30 -0.93
C PHE A 59 7.14 -5.38 -1.94
N ASN A 60 8.04 -5.55 -2.90
CA ASN A 60 8.00 -6.53 -3.97
C ASN A 60 8.43 -7.95 -3.56
N SER A 61 9.00 -8.13 -2.37
CA SER A 61 9.29 -9.44 -1.78
C SER A 61 8.82 -9.56 -0.33
N ALA A 62 8.59 -10.80 0.09
CA ALA A 62 8.19 -11.15 1.45
C ALA A 62 9.24 -10.80 2.51
N SER A 63 10.52 -10.80 2.13
CA SER A 63 11.66 -10.55 3.01
C SER A 63 12.60 -9.55 2.33
N PRO A 64 12.23 -8.26 2.32
CA PRO A 64 12.92 -7.25 1.53
C PRO A 64 14.36 -7.10 2.00
N SER A 65 15.28 -7.22 1.05
CA SER A 65 16.71 -6.97 1.29
C SER A 65 17.01 -5.48 1.32
N GLN A 66 18.14 -5.11 1.94
CA GLN A 66 18.57 -3.72 1.95
C GLN A 66 18.83 -3.24 0.52
N GLY A 67 18.07 -2.25 0.05
CA GLY A 67 18.19 -1.68 -1.30
C GLY A 67 17.27 -2.28 -2.36
N GLU A 68 16.36 -3.18 -1.99
CA GLU A 68 15.40 -3.79 -2.93
C GLU A 68 14.38 -2.79 -3.51
N GLY A 69 14.13 -1.72 -2.76
CA GLY A 69 13.15 -0.70 -3.10
C GLY A 69 11.77 -1.02 -2.53
N CYS A 70 10.94 0.01 -2.40
CA CYS A 70 9.57 -0.11 -1.95
C CYS A 70 8.78 1.12 -2.36
N THR A 71 7.46 1.02 -2.30
CA THR A 71 6.56 2.16 -2.42
C THR A 71 6.10 2.56 -1.03
N GLU A 72 6.36 3.79 -0.62
CA GLU A 72 5.89 4.37 0.63
C GLU A 72 4.72 5.33 0.34
N ILE A 73 3.58 5.08 0.97
CA ILE A 73 2.43 5.96 0.97
C ILE A 73 2.36 6.61 2.36
N THR A 74 2.55 7.92 2.42
CA THR A 74 2.49 8.73 3.63
C THR A 74 1.23 9.59 3.62
N ILE A 75 0.45 9.51 4.70
CA ILE A 75 -0.77 10.31 4.88
C ILE A 75 -0.39 11.63 5.56
N LYS A 76 -0.59 12.74 4.85
CA LYS A 76 -0.22 14.11 5.27
C LYS A 76 -1.37 14.86 5.94
N ALA A 77 -2.60 14.61 5.51
CA ALA A 77 -3.84 15.11 6.10
C ALA A 77 -4.87 13.99 6.22
N PHE A 78 -5.93 14.19 7.01
CA PHE A 78 -7.00 13.22 7.13
C PHE A 78 -7.64 12.94 5.76
N VAL A 79 -7.76 11.66 5.39
CA VAL A 79 -8.31 11.23 4.11
C VAL A 79 -9.70 10.64 4.34
N GLU A 80 -10.75 11.29 3.83
CA GLU A 80 -12.12 10.75 3.89
C GLU A 80 -12.29 9.57 2.91
N ASN A 81 -11.97 9.79 1.63
CA ASN A 81 -11.96 8.76 0.60
C ASN A 81 -11.05 9.18 -0.58
N ARG A 82 -9.96 8.45 -0.79
CA ARG A 82 -8.98 8.75 -1.85
C ARG A 82 -8.47 7.48 -2.52
N CYS A 83 -8.31 7.52 -3.84
CA CYS A 83 -7.64 6.46 -4.60
C CYS A 83 -6.15 6.77 -4.73
N VAL A 84 -5.31 5.77 -4.45
CA VAL A 84 -3.92 5.70 -4.89
C VAL A 84 -3.90 4.82 -6.16
N PRO A 85 -3.78 5.42 -7.35
CA PRO A 85 -4.10 4.73 -8.59
C PRO A 85 -3.04 3.74 -9.04
N TYR A 86 -1.79 3.91 -8.61
CA TYR A 86 -0.66 3.06 -8.97
C TYR A 86 0.34 2.98 -7.83
N PHE A 87 0.96 1.82 -7.65
CA PHE A 87 2.07 1.63 -6.71
C PHE A 87 3.45 1.79 -7.35
N ASN A 88 3.56 2.19 -8.61
CA ASN A 88 4.83 2.34 -9.34
C ASN A 88 5.05 3.75 -9.90
N VAL A 89 4.24 4.72 -9.49
CA VAL A 89 4.36 6.13 -9.90
C VAL A 89 4.41 7.01 -8.65
N ASP A 90 5.34 7.95 -8.61
CA ASP A 90 5.38 8.98 -7.58
C ASP A 90 4.16 9.91 -7.73
N ALA A 91 3.51 10.24 -6.61
CA ALA A 91 2.39 11.17 -6.58
C ALA A 91 2.41 11.93 -5.26
N SER A 92 2.04 13.21 -5.26
CA SER A 92 1.98 13.98 -4.01
C SER A 92 0.94 15.08 -4.18
N ASP A 93 -0.02 15.15 -3.27
CA ASP A 93 -1.06 16.19 -3.19
C ASP A 93 -1.16 16.73 -1.76
N ASP A 94 -2.24 17.41 -1.36
CA ASP A 94 -2.33 17.97 0.00
C ASP A 94 -2.55 16.89 1.08
N GLU A 95 -3.09 15.72 0.71
CA GLU A 95 -3.53 14.68 1.65
C GLU A 95 -2.58 13.49 1.70
N VAL A 96 -2.02 13.10 0.55
CA VAL A 96 -1.25 11.86 0.39
C VAL A 96 0.03 12.13 -0.38
N GLU A 97 1.10 11.44 0.02
CA GLU A 97 2.34 11.35 -0.72
C GLU A 97 2.67 9.88 -1.00
N VAL A 98 2.96 9.55 -2.25
CA VAL A 98 3.39 8.26 -2.75
C VAL A 98 4.80 8.43 -3.29
N GLN A 99 5.75 7.74 -2.69
CA GLN A 99 7.15 7.73 -3.09
C GLN A 99 7.59 6.33 -3.47
N VAL A 100 8.09 6.16 -4.69
CA VAL A 100 8.62 4.91 -5.22
C VAL A 100 10.13 4.92 -5.05
N HIS A 101 10.61 4.27 -3.99
CA HIS A 101 12.02 4.02 -3.78
C HIS A 101 12.48 2.91 -4.72
N LYS A 102 13.10 3.28 -5.83
CA LYS A 102 13.63 2.31 -6.80
C LYS A 102 14.75 1.49 -6.18
N GLY A 103 14.71 0.19 -6.44
CA GLY A 103 15.78 -0.75 -6.10
C GLY A 103 15.93 -1.82 -7.17
N SER A 104 16.47 -2.98 -6.80
CA SER A 104 16.81 -4.05 -7.75
C SER A 104 15.62 -4.84 -8.29
N GLY A 105 14.40 -4.65 -7.76
CA GLY A 105 13.24 -5.44 -8.15
C GLY A 105 12.18 -4.71 -8.97
N GLU A 106 11.16 -5.46 -9.40
CA GLU A 106 10.09 -4.97 -10.27
C GLU A 106 9.14 -4.00 -9.52
N PRO A 107 9.04 -2.74 -9.96
CA PRO A 107 8.17 -1.77 -9.33
C PRO A 107 6.69 -2.11 -9.57
N GLY A 108 5.88 -2.06 -8.51
CA GLY A 108 4.43 -2.26 -8.56
C GLY A 108 3.95 -3.67 -8.21
N ARG A 109 4.84 -4.67 -8.13
CA ARG A 109 4.50 -5.97 -7.52
C ARG A 109 4.50 -5.83 -6.00
N VAL A 110 3.47 -6.36 -5.32
CA VAL A 110 3.35 -6.30 -3.86
C VAL A 110 3.33 -7.69 -3.26
N SER A 111 4.34 -8.02 -2.46
CA SER A 111 4.49 -9.29 -1.73
C SER A 111 4.57 -9.12 -0.21
N ARG A 112 4.77 -7.89 0.27
CA ARG A 112 4.69 -7.57 1.70
C ARG A 112 4.14 -6.18 1.88
N ILE A 113 3.33 -6.03 2.93
CA ILE A 113 2.73 -4.77 3.31
C ILE A 113 3.10 -4.48 4.76
N GLU A 114 3.58 -3.27 5.02
CA GLU A 114 3.76 -2.75 6.37
C GLU A 114 2.88 -1.52 6.54
N VAL A 115 2.00 -1.58 7.52
CA VAL A 115 1.19 -0.44 7.95
C VAL A 115 1.76 0.03 9.28
N GLN A 116 2.10 1.31 9.34
CA GLN A 116 2.43 2.02 10.58
C GLN A 116 1.31 3.03 10.81
N SER A 117 0.50 2.79 11.84
CA SER A 117 -0.52 3.73 12.28
C SER A 117 0.13 4.98 12.88
N ALA A 118 -0.59 6.11 12.83
CA ALA A 118 -0.21 7.35 13.52
C ALA A 118 -0.12 7.19 15.04
#